data_AF-A0A6Y0Z3N2-F1
#
_entry.id   AF-A0A6Y0Z3N2-F1
#
_cell.length_a   1.000
_cell.length_b   1.000
_cell.length_c   1.000
_cell.angle_alpha   90.00
_cell.angle_beta   90.00
_cell.angle_gamma   90.00
#
_symmetry.space_group_name_H-M   'P 1'
#
loop_
_entity.id
_entity.type
_entity.pdbx_description
1 polymer ?
#
loop_
_entity_poly.entity_id
_entity_poly.type
_entity_poly.pdbx_seq_one_letter_code
_entity_poly.pdbx_strand_id
1 'polypeptide(L)' 'KLASVRFKKTTRNFTTGQVSVSYWTARVTYRFEPEKSVKSSSRELNPLGFTVTSYQTDREVRGE' A
#
# COMPACT_ATOMS: atom_id res chain seq x y z
N LYS A 1 -9.18 6.94 -10.07
CA LYS A 1 -8.32 8.00 -9.48
C LYS A 1 -6.89 7.48 -9.36
N LEU A 2 -5.89 8.36 -9.47
CA LEU A 2 -4.46 8.03 -9.30
C LEU A 2 -3.91 8.75 -8.07
N ALA A 3 -3.12 8.06 -7.26
CA ALA A 3 -2.41 8.64 -6.12
C ALA A 3 -0.94 8.21 -6.11
N SER A 4 -0.10 9.06 -5.50
CA SER A 4 1.29 8.76 -5.18
C SER A 4 1.44 8.73 -3.66
N VAL A 5 2.02 7.64 -3.13
CA VAL A 5 2.19 7.43 -1.69
C VAL A 5 3.67 7.20 -1.41
N ARG A 6 4.30 8.09 -0.64
CA ARG A 6 5.69 7.94 -0.19
C ARG A 6 5.71 7.29 1.18
N PHE A 7 6.52 6.24 1.36
CA PHE A 7 6.59 5.50 2.62
C PHE A 7 8.01 5.02 2.95
N LYS A 8 8.24 4.80 4.24
CA LYS A 8 9.48 4.21 4.78
C LYS A 8 9.20 2.77 5.18
N LYS A 9 10.05 1.84 4.74
CA LYS A 9 10.03 0.44 5.17
C LYS A 9 11.21 0.18 6.11
N THR A 10 10.90 -0.15 7.35
CA THR A 10 11.88 -0.62 8.35
C THR A 10 11.78 -2.14 8.44
N THR A 11 12.85 -2.86 8.13
CA THR A 11 12.92 -4.32 8.24
C THR A 11 13.92 -4.71 9.31
N ARG A 12 13.49 -5.54 10.27
CA ARG A 12 14.35 -6.04 11.35
C ARG A 12 14.54 -7.54 11.19
N ASN A 13 15.79 -7.97 11.12
CA ASN A 13 16.13 -9.38 11.20
C ASN A 13 16.03 -9.81 12.68
N PHE A 14 15.18 -10.81 12.97
CA PHE A 14 14.97 -11.27 14.35
C PHE A 14 16.14 -12.06 14.92
N THR A 15 16.91 -12.75 14.08
CA THR A 15 18.05 -13.57 14.49
C THR A 15 19.30 -12.72 14.73
N THR A 16 19.60 -11.78 13.84
CA THR A 16 20.80 -10.93 13.92
C THR A 16 20.55 -9.60 14.63
N GLY A 17 19.29 -9.22 14.83
CA GLY A 17 18.90 -7.92 15.35
C GLY A 17 19.09 -6.76 14.37
N GLN A 18 19.69 -7.00 13.20
CA GLN A 18 20.01 -5.97 12.22
C GLN A 18 18.75 -5.27 11.69
N VAL A 19 18.80 -3.94 11.61
CA VAL A 19 17.72 -3.11 11.09
C VAL A 19 18.15 -2.47 9.78
N SER A 20 17.34 -2.62 8.73
CA SER A 20 17.51 -1.93 7.46
C SER A 20 16.32 -1.00 7.20
N VAL A 21 16.62 0.19 6.68
CA VAL A 21 15.63 1.20 6.31
C VAL A 21 15.71 1.43 4.81
N SER A 22 14.54 1.49 4.15
CA SER A 22 14.42 1.83 2.74
C SER A 22 13.24 2.76 2.52
N TYR A 23 13.35 3.64 1.52
CA TYR A 23 12.32 4.61 1.15
C TYR A 23 11.74 4.23 -0.21
N TRP A 24 10.44 4.40 -0.36
CA TRP A 24 9.69 3.92 -1.51
C TRP A 24 8.60 4.91 -1.88
N THR A 25 8.28 4.96 -3.17
CA THR A 25 7.09 5.64 -3.69
C THR A 25 6.20 4.61 -4.38
N ALA A 26 4.93 4.56 -4.00
CA ALA A 26 3.90 3.76 -4.66
C ALA A 26 3.02 4.64 -5.56
N ARG A 27 2.83 4.23 -6.81
CA ARG A 27 1.74 4.72 -7.68
C ARG A 27 0.56 3.77 -7.55
N VAL A 28 -0.59 4.32 -7.14
CA VAL A 28 -1.80 3.55 -6.87
C VAL A 28 -2.95 4.09 -7.71
N THR A 29 -3.49 3.26 -8.60
CA THR A 29 -4.76 3.55 -9.27
C THR A 29 -5.88 2.88 -8.51
N TYR A 30 -6.92 3.63 -8.15
CA TYR A 30 -8.02 3.14 -7.32
C TYR A 30 -9.37 3.72 -7.74
N ARG A 31 -10.45 3.05 -7.31
CA ARG A 31 -11.84 3.51 -7.43
C ARG A 31 -12.65 3.07 -6.21
N PHE A 32 -13.83 3.64 -6.04
CA PHE A 32 -14.80 3.25 -5.02
C PHE A 32 -15.99 2.58 -5.71
N GLU A 33 -16.38 1.40 -5.23
CA GLU A 33 -17.49 0.60 -5.75
C GLU A 33 -18.49 0.27 -4.62
N PRO A 34 -19.22 1.25 -4.06
CA PRO A 34 -20.10 1.01 -2.92
C PRO A 34 -21.26 0.06 -3.24
N GLU A 35 -21.70 0.02 -4.50
CA GLU A 35 -22.82 -0.83 -4.97
C GLU A 35 -22.43 -2.28 -5.25
N LYS A 36 -21.14 -2.62 -5.15
CA LYS A 36 -20.67 -3.97 -5.47
C LYS A 36 -21.20 -4.99 -4.48
N SER A 37 -21.95 -5.98 -4.95
CA SER A 37 -22.41 -7.08 -4.10
C SER A 37 -21.21 -7.88 -3.59
N VAL A 38 -21.00 -7.83 -2.27
CA VAL A 38 -19.96 -8.55 -1.53
C VAL A 38 -20.58 -9.10 -0.25
N LYS A 39 -19.98 -10.15 0.32
CA LYS A 39 -20.41 -10.70 1.62
C LYS A 39 -20.41 -9.59 2.68
N SER A 40 -21.38 -9.63 3.60
CA SER A 40 -21.55 -8.63 4.67
C SER A 40 -20.26 -8.39 5.47
N SER A 41 -19.56 -9.46 5.85
CA SER A 41 -18.28 -9.38 6.58
C SER A 41 -17.18 -8.63 5.82
N SER A 42 -17.16 -8.72 4.49
CA SER A 42 -16.21 -7.97 3.65
C SER A 42 -16.60 -6.50 3.50
N ARG A 43 -17.91 -6.20 3.58
CA ARG A 43 -18.44 -4.83 3.53
C ARG A 43 -18.18 -4.07 4.82
N GLU A 44 -18.18 -4.74 5.97
CA GLU A 44 -17.81 -4.14 7.26
C GLU A 44 -16.36 -3.63 7.25
N LEU A 45 -15.43 -4.39 6.66
CA LEU A 45 -14.02 -4.00 6.54
C LEU A 45 -13.78 -2.97 5.42
N ASN A 46 -14.65 -2.92 4.40
CA ASN A 46 -14.52 -2.03 3.25
C ASN A 46 -15.88 -1.42 2.85
N PRO A 47 -16.41 -0.47 3.64
CA PRO A 47 -17.77 0.05 3.47
C PRO A 47 -17.94 0.86 2.17
N LEU A 48 -16.86 1.48 1.68
CA LEU A 48 -16.88 2.30 0.46
C LEU A 48 -16.54 1.50 -0.81
N GLY A 49 -16.25 0.21 -0.69
CA GLY A 49 -15.77 -0.60 -1.81
C GLY A 49 -14.48 -0.05 -2.43
N PHE A 50 -13.57 0.48 -1.62
CA PHE A 50 -12.26 0.93 -2.09
C PHE A 50 -11.54 -0.23 -2.77
N THR A 51 -11.19 -0.04 -4.04
CA THR A 51 -10.59 -1.06 -4.89
C THR A 51 -9.37 -0.50 -5.56
N VAL A 52 -8.21 -1.11 -5.32
CA VAL A 52 -6.96 -0.84 -6.04
C VAL A 52 -6.99 -1.63 -7.34
N THR A 53 -6.76 -0.96 -8.47
CA THR A 53 -6.80 -1.54 -9.80
C THR A 53 -5.41 -1.68 -10.42
N SER A 54 -4.46 -0.88 -9.95
CA SER A 54 -3.04 -0.98 -10.32
C SER A 54 -2.19 -0.48 -9.16
N TYR A 55 -1.08 -1.18 -8.93
CA TYR A 55 -0.11 -0.89 -7.88
C TYR A 55 1.30 -1.09 -8.43
N GLN A 56 2.10 -0.02 -8.38
CA GLN A 56 3.51 -0.06 -8.78
C GLN A 56 4.32 0.64 -7.69
N THR A 57 5.51 0.11 -7.40
CA THR A 57 6.41 0.67 -6.38
C THR A 57 7.81 0.81 -6.90
N ASP A 58 8.39 1.97 -6.66
CA ASP A 58 9.75 2.30 -6.99
C ASP A 58 10.54 2.61 -5.71
N ARG A 59 11.75 2.07 -5.60
CA ARG A 59 12.66 2.39 -4.49
C ARG A 59 13.22 3.79 -4.70
N GLU A 60 13.11 4.65 -3.69
CA GLU A 60 13.78 5.95 -3.72
C GLU A 60 15.29 5.73 -3.54
N VAL A 61 16.08 6.11 -4.54
CA VAL A 61 17.53 6.30 -4.38
C VAL A 61 17.71 7.68 -3.76
N ARG A 62 17.87 7.72 -2.44
CA ARG A 62 18.37 8.93 -1.79
C ARG A 62 19.89 8.85 -1.90
N GLY A 63 20.47 9.71 -2.74
CA GLY A 63 21.91 9.93 -2.72
C GLY A 63 22.33 10.28 -1.30
N GLU A 64 23.43 9.71 -0.85
CA GLU A 64 24.09 10.12 0.40
C GLU A 64 24.57 11.57 0.30
#